data_AF-A0A8T3M3R0-F1
#
_entry.id   AF-A0A8T3M3R0-F1
#
_cell.length_a   1.000
_cell.length_b   1.000
_cell.length_c   1.000
_cell.angle_alpha   90.00
_cell.angle_beta   90.00
_cell.angle_gamma   90.00
#
_symmetry.space_group_name_H-M   'P 1'
#
loop_
_entity.id
_entity.type
_entity.pdbx_description
1 polymer ?
#
loop_
_entity_poly.entity_id
_entity_poly.type
_entity_poly.pdbx_seq_one_letter_code
_entity_poly.pdbx_strand_id
1 'polypeptide(L)'
;MKRRTARGASGAEQLGIGFEGLEVIEPPIPEPAPDTMRQIVSLRMPDALLERVEEAARARNVSPSSLMRALIAAGLDRSYAAVRERSAPQDLATEITALGERIDALARAVESRNATSEA
;
A
#
# COMPACT_ATOMS: atom_id res chain seq x y z
N MET A 1 22.67 -55.25 -35.09
CA MET A 1 21.20 -55.11 -35.11
C MET A 1 20.81 -53.92 -34.23
N LYS A 2 19.94 -53.05 -34.76
CA LYS A 2 19.46 -51.79 -34.19
C LYS A 2 18.30 -52.05 -33.22
N ARG A 3 18.22 -51.35 -32.08
CA ARG A 3 16.94 -50.92 -31.48
C ARG A 3 17.07 -49.53 -30.84
N ARG A 4 16.68 -48.54 -31.64
CA ARG A 4 16.25 -47.19 -31.22
C ARG A 4 14.91 -47.34 -30.51
N THR A 5 14.79 -46.83 -29.29
CA THR A 5 13.49 -46.57 -28.64
C THR A 5 13.05 -45.15 -28.97
N ALA A 6 11.84 -45.06 -29.50
CA ALA A 6 11.21 -43.85 -30.01
C ALA A 6 10.72 -42.96 -28.86
N ARG A 7 11.02 -41.66 -28.93
CA ARG A 7 10.35 -40.62 -28.15
C ARG A 7 9.10 -40.24 -28.94
N GLY A 8 7.96 -40.82 -28.57
CA GLY A 8 6.65 -40.48 -29.13
C GLY A 8 6.28 -39.06 -28.69
N ALA A 9 6.31 -38.13 -29.63
CA ALA A 9 5.74 -36.81 -29.47
C ALA A 9 4.21 -36.96 -29.39
N SER A 10 3.65 -36.48 -28.29
CA SER A 10 2.21 -36.35 -28.06
C SER A 10 1.58 -35.54 -29.17
N GLY A 11 0.60 -36.13 -29.85
CA GLY A 11 -0.30 -35.44 -30.76
C GLY A 11 -1.07 -34.37 -30.01
N ALA A 12 -0.80 -33.12 -30.35
CA ALA A 12 -1.75 -32.04 -30.29
C ALA A 12 -1.89 -31.55 -31.72
N GLU A 13 -3.06 -31.76 -32.31
CA GLU A 13 -3.42 -31.30 -33.65
C GLU A 13 -3.32 -29.77 -33.67
N GLN A 14 -2.19 -29.24 -34.13
CA GLN A 14 -2.07 -27.82 -34.46
C GLN A 14 -2.94 -27.57 -35.70
N LEU A 15 -4.02 -26.84 -35.50
CA LEU A 15 -4.84 -26.30 -36.58
C LEU A 15 -3.93 -25.48 -37.50
N GLY A 16 -3.68 -26.02 -38.70
CA GLY A 16 -2.89 -25.37 -39.74
C GLY A 16 -3.63 -24.17 -40.31
N ILE A 17 -3.62 -23.07 -39.59
CA ILE A 17 -4.00 -21.75 -40.11
C ILE A 17 -2.70 -21.08 -40.52
N GLY A 18 -2.49 -20.93 -41.83
CA GLY A 18 -1.36 -20.21 -42.39
C GLY A 18 -1.48 -18.73 -42.06
N PHE A 19 -0.69 -18.25 -41.10
CA PHE A 19 -0.50 -16.82 -40.84
C PHE A 19 0.69 -16.33 -41.66
N GLU A 20 0.51 -16.23 -42.97
CA GLU A 20 1.49 -15.59 -43.85
C GLU A 20 1.30 -14.07 -43.73
N GLY A 21 2.11 -13.41 -42.89
CA GLY A 21 2.13 -11.94 -42.77
C GLY A 21 2.15 -11.35 -41.36
N LEU A 22 2.20 -12.15 -40.29
CA LEU A 22 2.47 -11.60 -38.95
C LEU A 22 3.99 -11.51 -38.76
N GLU A 23 4.57 -10.33 -39.01
CA GLU A 23 5.85 -9.97 -38.42
C GLU A 23 5.78 -10.25 -36.92
N VAL A 24 6.59 -11.20 -36.47
CA VAL A 24 6.75 -11.50 -35.05
C VAL A 24 7.41 -10.28 -34.44
N ILE A 25 6.60 -9.35 -33.93
CA ILE A 25 7.08 -8.28 -33.07
C ILE A 25 7.68 -9.00 -31.86
N GLU A 26 9.00 -8.90 -31.73
CA GLU A 26 9.74 -9.44 -30.61
C GLU A 26 9.08 -8.89 -29.33
N PRO A 27 8.53 -9.75 -28.45
CA PRO A 27 7.80 -9.28 -27.30
C PRO A 27 8.74 -8.40 -26.48
N PRO A 28 8.30 -7.19 -26.06
CA PRO A 28 9.11 -6.35 -25.21
C PRO A 28 9.54 -7.18 -24.00
N ILE A 29 10.84 -7.15 -23.70
CA ILE A 29 11.42 -7.84 -22.55
C ILE A 29 10.57 -7.43 -21.34
N PRO A 30 9.84 -8.35 -20.70
CA PRO A 30 9.02 -8.01 -19.55
C PRO A 30 9.99 -7.50 -18.47
N GLU A 31 9.90 -6.20 -18.17
CA GLU A 31 10.54 -5.65 -16.98
C GLU A 31 10.14 -6.54 -15.80
N PRO A 32 11.09 -6.96 -14.95
CA PRO A 32 10.74 -7.75 -13.78
C PRO A 32 9.77 -6.91 -12.95
N ALA A 33 8.54 -7.40 -12.80
CA ALA A 33 7.53 -6.76 -11.98
C ALA A 33 8.19 -6.41 -10.62
N PRO A 34 8.03 -5.18 -10.12
CA PRO A 34 8.68 -4.78 -8.88
C PRO A 34 8.32 -5.81 -7.82
N ASP A 35 9.35 -6.39 -7.21
CA ASP A 35 9.27 -7.39 -6.14
C ASP A 35 8.77 -6.71 -4.86
N THR A 36 7.55 -6.18 -4.96
CA THR A 36 6.78 -5.75 -3.82
C THR A 36 6.39 -7.04 -3.13
N MET A 37 7.09 -7.35 -2.03
CA MET A 37 6.71 -8.41 -1.12
C MET A 37 5.20 -8.28 -0.88
N ARG A 38 4.41 -9.18 -1.47
CA ARG A 38 2.95 -9.13 -1.37
C ARG A 38 2.60 -9.54 0.06
N GLN A 39 2.52 -8.55 0.95
CA GLN A 39 2.09 -8.79 2.32
C GLN A 39 0.61 -9.19 2.29
N ILE A 40 0.35 -10.46 2.57
CA ILE A 40 -1.00 -10.99 2.75
C ILE A 40 -1.35 -10.79 4.22
N VAL A 41 -2.32 -9.91 4.49
CA VAL A 41 -2.83 -9.65 5.84
C VAL A 41 -4.20 -10.30 5.98
N SER A 42 -4.41 -11.01 7.08
CA SER A 42 -5.72 -11.56 7.43
C SER A 42 -6.48 -10.56 8.30
N LEU A 43 -7.70 -10.21 7.89
CA LEU A 43 -8.58 -9.28 8.60
C LEU A 43 -9.80 -10.04 9.10
N ARG A 44 -10.17 -9.85 10.37
CA ARG A 44 -11.43 -10.34 10.91
C ARG A 44 -12.47 -9.23 10.87
N MET A 45 -13.67 -9.55 10.41
CA MET A 45 -14.80 -8.64 10.40
C MET A 45 -16.10 -9.43 10.62
N PRO A 46 -17.20 -8.78 11.04
CA PRO A 46 -18.50 -9.42 11.14
C PRO A 46 -19.01 -9.92 9.78
N ASP A 47 -19.72 -11.04 9.78
CA ASP A 47 -20.21 -11.71 8.56
C ASP A 47 -21.09 -10.80 7.70
N ALA A 48 -21.97 -10.02 8.31
CA ALA A 48 -22.82 -9.06 7.60
C ALA A 48 -22.01 -7.98 6.86
N LEU A 49 -20.82 -7.64 7.35
CA LEU A 49 -19.95 -6.70 6.65
C LEU A 49 -19.21 -7.38 5.50
N LEU A 50 -18.77 -8.63 5.69
CA LEU A 50 -18.14 -9.44 4.65
C LEU A 50 -19.07 -9.59 3.45
N GLU A 51 -20.34 -9.94 3.68
CA GLU A 51 -21.34 -10.11 2.63
C GLU A 51 -21.52 -8.83 1.78
N ARG A 52 -21.61 -7.68 2.45
CA ARG A 52 -21.70 -6.37 1.76
C ARG A 52 -20.47 -6.06 0.92
N VAL A 53 -19.27 -6.41 1.41
CA VAL A 53 -18.03 -6.23 0.65
C VAL A 53 -18.02 -7.12 -0.58
N GLU A 54 -18.47 -8.38 -0.46
CA GLU A 54 -18.57 -9.29 -1.59
C GLU A 54 -19.57 -8.81 -2.64
N GLU A 55 -20.76 -8.37 -2.21
CA GLU A 55 -21.78 -7.83 -3.11
C GLU A 55 -21.23 -6.62 -3.89
N ALA A 56 -20.61 -5.67 -3.18
CA ALA A 56 -20.01 -4.50 -3.80
C ALA A 56 -18.85 -4.85 -4.75
N ALA A 57 -18.07 -5.89 -4.44
CA ALA A 57 -16.99 -6.37 -5.29
C ALA A 57 -17.53 -7.01 -6.57
N ARG A 58 -18.57 -7.86 -6.45
CA ARG A 58 -19.26 -8.48 -7.59
C ARG A 58 -19.89 -7.42 -8.50
N ALA A 59 -20.58 -6.43 -7.95
CA ALA A 59 -21.19 -5.34 -8.72
C ALA A 59 -20.17 -4.54 -9.55
N ARG A 60 -18.90 -4.51 -9.10
CA ARG A 60 -17.79 -3.81 -9.74
C ARG A 60 -16.87 -4.73 -10.56
N ASN A 61 -17.20 -6.03 -10.65
CA ASN A 61 -16.37 -7.05 -11.31
C ASN A 61 -14.92 -7.08 -10.81
N VAL A 62 -14.71 -6.88 -9.51
CA VAL A 62 -13.38 -6.95 -8.86
C VAL A 62 -13.38 -8.00 -7.75
N SER A 63 -12.18 -8.43 -7.33
CA SER A 63 -12.07 -9.30 -6.15
C SER A 63 -12.30 -8.52 -4.85
N PRO A 64 -12.88 -9.14 -3.81
CA PRO A 64 -13.04 -8.51 -2.49
C PRO A 64 -11.73 -7.95 -1.93
N SER A 65 -10.62 -8.67 -2.09
CA SER A 65 -9.30 -8.20 -1.64
C SER A 65 -8.79 -6.98 -2.40
N SER A 66 -9.11 -6.86 -3.70
CA SER A 66 -8.76 -5.68 -4.50
C SER A 66 -9.58 -4.47 -4.06
N LEU A 67 -10.89 -4.67 -3.88
CA LEU A 67 -11.79 -3.63 -3.38
C LEU A 67 -11.35 -3.15 -1.99
N MET A 68 -11.04 -4.07 -1.07
CA MET A 68 -10.55 -3.73 0.27
C MET A 68 -9.25 -2.93 0.23
N ARG A 69 -8.30 -3.31 -0.63
CA ARG A 69 -7.07 -2.53 -0.82
C ARG A 69 -7.34 -1.11 -1.31
N ALA A 70 -8.25 -0.94 -2.28
CA ALA A 70 -8.62 0.37 -2.78
C ALA A 70 -9.30 1.23 -1.71
N LEU A 71 -10.20 0.64 -0.91
CA LEU A 71 -10.86 1.34 0.20
C LEU A 71 -9.88 1.75 1.29
N ILE A 72 -8.94 0.87 1.65
CA ILE A 72 -7.87 1.17 2.61
C ILE A 72 -7.00 2.31 2.07
N ALA A 73 -6.58 2.25 0.81
CA ALA A 73 -5.77 3.29 0.20
C ALA A 73 -6.49 4.65 0.17
N ALA A 74 -7.77 4.67 -0.25
CA ALA A 74 -8.56 5.90 -0.27
C ALA A 74 -8.84 6.46 1.13
N GLY A 75 -9.05 5.58 2.12
CA GLY A 75 -9.21 5.95 3.52
C GLY A 75 -7.92 6.51 4.13
N LEU A 76 -6.77 5.91 3.82
CA LEU A 76 -5.46 6.37 4.25
C LEU A 76 -5.12 7.72 3.63
N ASP A 77 -5.34 7.91 2.33
CA ASP A 77 -5.08 9.18 1.65
C ASP A 77 -5.88 10.33 2.28
N ARG A 78 -7.18 10.13 2.52
CA ARG A 78 -8.01 11.09 3.26
C ARG A 78 -7.53 11.30 4.70
N SER A 79 -7.11 10.24 5.40
CA SER A 79 -6.65 10.33 6.78
C SER A 79 -5.34 11.11 6.87
N TYR A 80 -4.40 10.89 5.95
CA TYR A 80 -3.17 11.67 5.84
C TYR A 80 -3.46 13.12 5.44
N ALA A 81 -4.40 13.36 4.52
CA ALA A 81 -4.83 14.71 4.20
C ALA A 81 -5.44 15.44 5.40
N ALA A 82 -6.31 14.77 6.17
CA ALA A 82 -6.93 15.34 7.38
C ALA A 82 -5.90 15.57 8.50
N VAL A 83 -4.92 14.68 8.68
CA VAL A 83 -3.80 14.90 9.60
C VAL A 83 -2.93 16.06 9.13
N ARG A 84 -2.66 16.19 7.84
CA ARG A 84 -1.86 17.28 7.28
C ARG A 84 -2.55 18.64 7.42
N GLU A 85 -3.87 18.68 7.29
CA GLU A 85 -4.69 19.88 7.51
C GLU A 85 -4.74 20.25 9.00
N ARG A 86 -4.90 19.27 9.90
CA ARG A 86 -4.89 19.48 11.35
C ARG A 86 -3.50 19.82 11.92
N SER A 87 -2.45 19.35 11.26
CA SER A 87 -1.05 19.61 11.61
C SER A 87 -0.45 20.63 10.65
N ALA A 88 -1.22 21.62 10.22
CA ALA A 88 -0.71 22.69 9.37
C ALA A 88 0.61 23.22 9.96
N PRO A 89 1.66 23.44 9.15
CA PRO A 89 2.97 23.84 9.67
C PRO A 89 2.94 25.06 10.61
N GLN A 90 1.94 25.92 10.42
CA GLN A 90 1.67 27.10 11.24
C GLN A 90 1.14 26.75 12.63
N ASP A 91 0.27 25.75 12.76
CA ASP A 91 -0.26 25.30 14.05
C ASP A 91 0.85 24.60 14.85
N LEU A 92 1.66 23.76 14.20
CA LEU A 92 2.80 23.12 14.83
C LEU A 92 3.86 24.14 15.28
N ALA A 93 4.17 25.13 14.44
CA ALA A 93 5.11 26.20 14.81
C ALA A 93 4.59 27.00 16.02
N THR A 94 3.29 27.30 16.05
CA THR A 94 2.65 27.99 17.18
C THR A 94 2.71 27.16 18.46
N GLU A 95 2.43 25.86 18.38
CA GLU A 95 2.56 24.95 19.53
C GLU A 95 4.01 24.83 20.04
N ILE A 96 4.99 24.78 19.13
CA ILE A 96 6.42 24.74 19.49
C ILE A 96 6.85 26.04 20.17
N THR A 97 6.42 27.20 19.66
CA THR A 97 6.71 28.49 20.30
C THR A 97 6.08 28.56 21.69
N ALA A 98 4.80 28.18 21.84
CA ALA A 98 4.13 28.16 23.12
C ALA A 98 4.80 27.20 24.12
N LEU A 99 5.31 26.06 23.66
CA LEU A 99 6.10 25.15 24.49
C LEU A 99 7.43 25.79 24.93
N GLY A 100 8.13 26.45 24.02
CA GLY A 100 9.36 27.20 24.33
C GLY A 100 9.16 28.25 25.41
N GLU A 101 8.10 29.06 25.28
CA GLU A 101 7.75 30.09 26.28
C GLU A 101 7.45 29.48 27.65
N ARG A 102 6.77 28.33 27.70
CA ARG A 102 6.50 27.63 28.96
C ARG A 102 7.76 27.06 29.60
N ILE A 103 8.70 26.55 28.80
CA ILE A 103 10.00 26.07 29.27
C ILE A 103 10.82 27.24 29.84
N ASP A 104 10.88 28.37 29.14
CA ASP A 104 11.60 29.56 29.60
C ASP A 104 11.01 30.11 30.91
N ALA A 105 9.69 30.15 31.03
CA ALA A 105 9.03 30.55 32.26
C ALA A 105 9.37 29.60 33.43
N LEU A 106 9.44 28.30 33.17
CA LEU A 106 9.79 27.29 34.16
C LEU A 106 11.25 27.42 34.60
N ALA A 107 12.17 27.67 33.65
CA ALA A 107 13.58 27.91 33.93
C ALA A 107 13.77 29.12 34.86
N ARG A 108 13.12 30.26 34.56
CA ARG A 108 13.16 31.46 35.42
C ARG A 108 12.57 31.22 36.81
N ALA A 109 11.50 30.42 36.90
CA ALA A 109 10.90 30.06 38.19
C ALA A 109 11.84 29.19 39.04
N VAL A 110 12.62 28.31 38.42
CA VAL A 110 13.63 27.50 39.10
C VAL A 110 14.80 28.36 39.57
N GLU A 111 15.32 29.24 38.71
CA GLU A 111 16.43 30.15 39.04
C GLU A 111 16.08 31.07 40.21
N SER A 112 14.90 31.69 40.19
CA SER A 112 14.44 32.56 41.28
C SER A 112 14.24 31.81 42.60
N ARG A 113 13.74 30.57 42.56
CA ARG A 113 13.63 29.72 43.77
C ARG A 113 14.99 29.37 44.35
N ASN A 114 15.97 29.06 43.51
CA ASN A 114 17.32 28.75 43.97
C ASN A 114 18.02 29.99 44.56
N ALA A 115 17.88 31.16 43.92
CA ALA A 115 18.42 32.42 44.43
C ALA A 115 17.81 32.82 45.80
N THR A 116 16.55 32.46 46.05
CA THR A 116 15.89 32.73 47.35
C THR A 116 16.26 31.69 48.42
N SER A 117 16.82 30.54 48.04
CA SER A 117 17.27 29.49 48.97
C SER A 117 18.72 29.68 49.43
N GLU A 118 19.51 30.50 48.73
CA GLU A 118 20.92 30.80 49.06
C GLU A 118 21.10 32.11 49.86
N ALA A 119 20.03 32.89 50.04
CA ALA A 119 19.99 34.13 50.82
C ALA A 119 19.38 33.91 52.21
#